data_AF-A1HQA0-F1
#
_entry.id   AF-A1HQA0-F1
#
_cell.length_a   1.000
_cell.length_b   1.000
_cell.length_c   1.000
_cell.angle_alpha   90.00
_cell.angle_beta   90.00
_cell.angle_gamma   90.00
#
_symmetry.space_group_name_H-M   'P 1'
#
loop_
_entity.id
_entity.type
_entity.pdbx_description
1 polymer ?
#
loop_
_entity_poly.entity_id
_entity_poly.type
_entity_poly.pdbx_seq_one_letter_code
_entity_poly.pdbx_strand_id
1 'polypeptide(L)'
;MISILAIICTLAVIVILLNRKIKMGYAMLAGSSVLFFASGPQLSKLTTAITATLTTHSTWEIIFALYFVMCLEYQLRTSGTIDGFMSVSRQIFKSDRYLLAMMPAFLGFLPSLGGAIFSAPLVENAGKAYGLSAETKTVINYWFRHVWEFTNPIFTGMLLASKLSGIPLVRWFRTWPG
;
A
#
# COMPACT_ATOMS: atom_id res chain seq x y z
N MET A 1 2.20 -16.93 29.31
CA MET A 1 2.63 -17.96 28.34
C MET A 1 1.53 -18.31 27.34
N ILE A 2 0.30 -18.60 27.77
CA ILE A 2 -0.84 -18.92 26.88
C ILE A 2 -1.11 -17.81 25.84
N SER A 3 -1.08 -16.54 26.24
CA SER A 3 -1.30 -15.40 25.32
C SER A 3 -0.24 -15.31 24.21
N ILE A 4 1.01 -15.66 24.49
CA ILE A 4 2.09 -15.65 23.49
C ILE A 4 1.84 -16.77 22.47
N LEU A 5 1.45 -17.95 22.95
CA LEU A 5 1.10 -19.08 22.09
C LEU A 5 -0.10 -18.76 21.19
N ALA A 6 -1.11 -18.08 21.74
CA ALA A 6 -2.29 -17.61 21.00
C ALA A 6 -1.90 -16.64 19.88
N ILE A 7 -1.03 -15.66 20.17
CA ILE A 7 -0.55 -14.70 19.18
C ILE A 7 0.23 -15.41 18.07
N ILE A 8 1.14 -16.33 18.42
CA ILE A 8 1.91 -17.12 17.44
C ILE A 8 0.97 -17.95 16.56
N CYS A 9 -0.05 -18.58 17.16
CA CYS A 9 -1.05 -19.36 16.43
C CYS A 9 -1.85 -18.49 15.46
N THR A 10 -2.34 -17.34 15.92
CA THR A 10 -3.05 -16.36 15.07
C THR A 10 -2.18 -15.89 13.91
N LEU A 11 -0.91 -15.56 14.17
CA LEU A 11 0.03 -15.14 13.13
C LEU A 11 0.25 -16.25 12.10
N ALA A 12 0.48 -17.48 12.56
CA ALA A 12 0.67 -18.64 11.68
C ALA A 12 -0.56 -18.87 10.78
N VAL A 13 -1.77 -18.78 11.33
CA VAL A 13 -3.02 -18.90 10.56
C VAL A 13 -3.11 -17.83 9.49
N ILE A 14 -2.86 -16.56 9.84
CA ILE A 14 -2.88 -15.46 8.86
C ILE A 14 -1.87 -15.73 7.72
N VAL A 15 -0.63 -16.08 8.06
CA VAL A 15 0.42 -16.36 7.06
C VAL A 15 0.05 -17.54 6.16
N ILE A 16 -0.47 -18.64 6.73
CA ILE A 16 -0.90 -19.81 5.95
C ILE A 16 -2.04 -19.45 5.00
N LEU A 17 -3.05 -18.70 5.46
CA LEU A 17 -4.19 -18.29 4.63
C LEU A 17 -3.77 -17.34 3.50
N LEU A 18 -2.86 -16.41 3.78
CA LEU A 18 -2.30 -15.52 2.76
C LEU A 18 -1.46 -16.29 1.74
N ASN A 19 -0.68 -17.28 2.17
CA ASN A 19 0.09 -18.15 1.26
C ASN A 19 -0.81 -19.01 0.37
N ARG A 20 -2.02 -19.34 0.86
CA ARG A 20 -3.08 -20.00 0.07
C ARG A 20 -3.86 -19.05 -0.85
N LYS A 21 -3.40 -17.80 -1.03
CA LYS A 21 -4.03 -16.77 -1.88
C LYS A 21 -5.47 -16.42 -1.48
N ILE A 22 -5.83 -16.60 -0.22
CA ILE A 22 -7.12 -16.15 0.30
C ILE A 22 -7.11 -14.62 0.40
N LYS A 23 -8.23 -13.97 0.08
CA LYS A 23 -8.34 -12.51 0.16
C LYS A 23 -7.97 -12.04 1.57
N MET A 24 -7.16 -10.97 1.64
CA MET A 24 -6.60 -10.45 2.90
C MET A 24 -7.66 -10.22 3.98
N GLY A 25 -8.84 -9.70 3.62
CA GLY A 25 -9.94 -9.50 4.56
C GLY A 25 -10.42 -10.79 5.25
N TYR A 26 -10.55 -11.90 4.50
CA TYR A 26 -10.93 -13.18 5.10
C TYR A 26 -9.83 -13.78 5.96
N ALA A 27 -8.56 -13.60 5.57
CA ALA A 27 -7.42 -14.04 6.37
C ALA A 27 -7.35 -13.30 7.72
N MET A 28 -7.59 -11.98 7.71
CA MET A 28 -7.64 -11.17 8.93
C MET A 28 -8.83 -11.52 9.84
N LEU A 29 -10.01 -11.77 9.27
CA LEU A 29 -11.18 -12.22 10.03
C LEU A 29 -10.92 -13.59 10.68
N ALA A 30 -10.35 -14.54 9.94
CA ALA A 30 -10.01 -15.85 10.49
C ALA A 30 -8.98 -15.75 11.63
N GLY A 31 -7.93 -14.95 11.46
CA GLY A 31 -6.95 -14.69 12.52
C GLY A 31 -7.56 -14.06 13.77
N SER A 32 -8.46 -13.09 13.58
CA SER A 32 -9.19 -12.42 14.67
C SER A 32 -10.09 -13.39 15.43
N SER A 33 -10.78 -14.29 14.72
CA SER A 33 -11.58 -15.37 15.31
C SER A 33 -10.72 -16.31 16.15
N VAL A 34 -9.57 -16.75 15.63
CA VAL A 34 -8.63 -17.61 16.37
C VAL A 34 -8.14 -16.91 17.64
N LEU A 35 -7.80 -15.62 17.55
CA LEU A 35 -7.36 -14.83 18.70
C LEU A 35 -8.46 -14.70 19.77
N PHE A 36 -9.71 -14.51 19.32
CA PHE A 36 -10.88 -14.43 20.21
C PHE A 36 -11.11 -15.72 20.98
N PHE A 37 -11.07 -16.87 20.30
CA PHE A 37 -11.22 -18.17 20.97
C PHE A 37 -10.04 -18.52 21.88
N ALA A 38 -8.81 -18.18 21.47
CA ALA A 38 -7.61 -18.48 22.25
C ALA A 38 -7.43 -17.57 23.48
N SER A 39 -8.02 -16.38 23.51
CA SER A 39 -7.90 -15.41 24.61
C SER A 39 -9.01 -15.50 25.66
N GLY A 40 -9.88 -16.51 25.56
CA GLY A 40 -11.08 -16.66 26.38
C GLY A 40 -12.28 -15.94 25.73
N PRO A 41 -13.19 -16.68 25.07
CA PRO A 41 -14.30 -16.09 24.33
C PRO A 41 -15.34 -15.54 25.29
N GLN A 42 -15.28 -14.24 25.54
CA GLN A 42 -16.29 -13.51 26.30
C GLN A 42 -17.04 -12.59 25.36
N LEU A 43 -18.37 -12.74 25.29
CA LEU A 43 -19.21 -11.93 24.40
C LEU A 43 -19.09 -10.43 24.72
N SER A 44 -18.86 -10.08 25.99
CA SER A 44 -18.57 -8.71 26.42
C SER A 44 -17.30 -8.12 25.81
N LYS A 45 -16.24 -8.92 25.63
CA LYS A 45 -15.01 -8.46 24.98
C LYS A 45 -15.19 -8.25 23.49
N LEU A 46 -15.99 -9.10 22.85
CA LEU A 46 -16.33 -8.96 21.43
C LEU A 46 -17.12 -7.67 21.19
N THR A 47 -18.19 -7.44 21.96
CA THR A 47 -19.00 -6.23 21.82
C THR A 47 -18.18 -4.99 22.14
N THR A 48 -17.36 -5.02 23.19
CA THR A 48 -16.46 -3.90 23.54
C THR A 48 -15.44 -3.62 22.43
N ALA A 49 -14.85 -4.64 21.81
CA ALA A 49 -13.88 -4.45 20.73
C ALA A 49 -14.55 -3.87 19.46
N ILE A 50 -15.75 -4.34 19.13
CA ILE A 50 -16.52 -3.83 17.98
C ILE A 50 -16.95 -2.38 18.24
N THR A 51 -17.53 -2.09 19.41
CA THR A 51 -17.96 -0.72 19.75
C THR A 51 -16.76 0.20 19.80
N ALA A 52 -15.67 -0.18 20.46
CA ALA A 52 -14.44 0.61 20.48
C ALA A 52 -13.92 0.90 19.07
N THR A 53 -13.92 -0.09 18.17
CA THR A 53 -13.47 0.11 16.79
C THR A 53 -14.37 1.10 16.04
N LEU A 54 -15.69 1.00 16.22
CA LEU A 54 -16.68 1.86 15.56
C LEU A 54 -16.80 3.26 16.18
N THR A 55 -16.50 3.44 17.46
CA THR A 55 -16.58 4.76 18.13
C THR A 55 -15.25 5.52 18.11
N THR A 56 -14.15 4.84 17.79
CA THR A 56 -12.83 5.48 17.75
C THR A 56 -12.71 6.40 16.53
N HIS A 57 -12.45 7.69 16.79
CA HIS A 57 -12.24 8.71 15.75
C HIS A 57 -11.15 8.30 14.74
N SER A 58 -10.06 7.72 15.22
CA SER A 58 -8.94 7.26 14.39
C SER A 58 -9.34 6.23 13.33
N THR A 59 -10.31 5.34 13.62
CA THR A 59 -10.80 4.35 12.66
C THR A 59 -11.44 5.04 11.47
N TRP A 60 -12.33 6.00 11.74
CA TRP A 60 -13.02 6.77 10.70
C TRP A 60 -12.07 7.68 9.93
N GLU A 61 -11.13 8.34 10.60
CA GLU A 61 -10.09 9.14 9.93
C GLU A 61 -9.33 8.33 8.89
N ILE A 62 -8.90 7.11 9.23
CA ILE A 62 -8.19 6.23 8.28
C ILE A 62 -9.14 5.81 7.16
N ILE A 63 -10.35 5.37 7.47
CA ILE A 63 -11.32 4.94 6.44
C ILE A 63 -11.61 6.08 5.45
N PHE A 64 -11.89 7.29 5.94
CA PHE A 64 -12.14 8.45 5.10
C PHE A 64 -10.91 8.89 4.33
N ALA A 65 -9.73 8.93 4.97
CA ALA A 65 -8.48 9.26 4.28
C ALA A 65 -8.24 8.30 3.11
N LEU A 66 -8.33 6.99 3.34
CA LEU A 66 -8.18 5.97 2.31
C LEU A 66 -9.25 6.12 1.21
N TYR A 67 -10.50 6.36 1.59
CA TYR A 67 -11.59 6.57 0.63
C TYR A 67 -11.33 7.77 -0.28
N PHE A 68 -10.99 8.93 0.29
CA PHE A 68 -10.70 10.14 -0.49
C PHE A 68 -9.47 9.98 -1.38
N VAL A 69 -8.46 9.28 -0.89
CA VAL A 69 -7.27 8.93 -1.67
C VAL A 69 -7.64 8.07 -2.87
N MET A 70 -8.47 7.05 -2.67
CA MET A 70 -8.99 6.21 -3.76
C MET A 70 -9.86 7.00 -4.73
N CYS A 71 -10.70 7.93 -4.25
CA CYS A 71 -11.48 8.82 -5.09
C CYS A 71 -10.58 9.72 -5.94
N LEU A 72 -9.56 10.33 -5.33
CA LEU A 72 -8.58 11.16 -6.04
C LEU A 72 -7.82 10.34 -7.09
N GLU A 73 -7.37 9.13 -6.74
CA GLU A 73 -6.75 8.19 -7.67
C GLU A 73 -7.69 7.89 -8.86
N TYR A 74 -8.95 7.53 -8.58
CA TYR A 74 -9.94 7.22 -9.60
C TYR A 74 -10.21 8.41 -10.53
N GLN A 75 -10.33 9.63 -9.98
CA GLN A 75 -10.55 10.82 -10.79
C GLN A 75 -9.33 11.16 -11.66
N LEU A 76 -8.12 11.00 -11.15
CA LEU A 76 -6.90 11.19 -11.93
C LEU A 76 -6.76 10.18 -13.07
N ARG A 77 -7.25 8.94 -12.86
CA ARG A 77 -7.30 7.89 -13.89
C ARG A 77 -8.36 8.18 -14.96
N THR A 78 -9.60 8.43 -14.54
CA THR A 78 -10.75 8.58 -15.45
C THR A 78 -10.67 9.86 -16.28
N SER A 79 -10.06 10.92 -15.75
CA SER A 79 -9.85 12.17 -16.50
C SER A 79 -8.79 12.08 -17.60
N GLY A 80 -8.05 10.97 -17.72
CA GLY A 80 -6.93 10.86 -18.65
C GLY A 80 -5.77 11.80 -18.32
N THR A 81 -5.80 12.48 -17.17
CA THR A 81 -4.75 13.42 -16.72
C THR A 81 -3.43 12.68 -16.56
N ILE A 82 -3.48 11.45 -16.02
CA ILE A 82 -2.30 10.59 -15.92
C ILE A 82 -1.75 10.27 -17.32
N ASP A 83 -2.59 9.83 -18.26
CA ASP A 83 -2.12 9.48 -19.62
C ASP A 83 -1.55 10.69 -20.38
N GLY A 84 -2.21 11.85 -20.26
CA GLY A 84 -1.76 13.13 -20.80
C GLY A 84 -0.40 13.54 -20.22
N PHE A 85 -0.25 13.52 -18.89
CA PHE A 85 1.01 13.81 -18.21
C PHE A 85 2.14 12.87 -18.64
N MET A 86 1.84 11.59 -18.81
CA MET A 86 2.80 10.57 -19.23
C MET A 86 3.25 10.79 -20.68
N SER A 87 2.33 11.17 -21.58
CA SER A 87 2.66 11.47 -22.97
C SER A 87 3.59 12.69 -23.10
N VAL A 88 3.33 13.75 -22.33
CA VAL A 88 4.13 14.98 -22.32
C VAL A 88 5.51 14.72 -21.71
N SER A 89 5.55 13.98 -20.60
CA SER A 89 6.81 13.58 -19.97
C SER A 89 7.70 12.80 -20.95
N ARG A 90 7.12 11.90 -21.75
CA ARG A 90 7.86 11.16 -22.77
C ARG A 90 8.47 12.05 -23.87
N GLN A 91 7.81 13.14 -24.23
CA GLN A 91 8.34 14.11 -25.20
C GLN A 91 9.48 14.95 -24.62
N ILE A 92 9.44 15.23 -23.31
CA ILE A 92 10.46 15.99 -22.60
C ILE A 92 11.71 15.14 -22.35
N PHE A 93 11.54 13.92 -21.83
CA PHE A 93 12.62 12.98 -21.57
C PHE A 93 12.96 12.19 -22.84
N LYS A 94 13.60 12.86 -23.80
CA LYS A 94 14.08 12.29 -25.09
C LYS A 94 15.08 11.14 -24.97
N SER A 95 15.31 10.60 -23.77
CA SER A 95 16.24 9.50 -23.51
C SER A 95 15.55 8.40 -22.72
N ASP A 96 15.51 7.21 -23.31
CA ASP A 96 14.84 6.03 -22.79
C ASP A 96 15.38 5.60 -21.40
N ARG A 97 16.64 5.92 -21.10
CA ARG A 97 17.26 5.64 -19.78
C ARG A 97 16.58 6.41 -18.64
N TYR A 98 16.21 7.66 -18.85
CA TYR A 98 15.50 8.44 -17.83
C TYR A 98 14.04 8.00 -17.75
N LEU A 99 13.44 7.63 -18.87
CA LEU A 99 12.08 7.12 -18.92
C LEU A 99 11.90 5.83 -18.11
N LEU A 100 12.89 4.93 -18.16
CA LEU A 100 12.93 3.66 -17.41
C LEU A 100 12.83 3.85 -15.89
N ALA A 101 13.40 4.93 -15.36
CA ALA A 101 13.45 5.19 -13.92
C ALA A 101 12.36 6.17 -13.46
N MET A 102 12.17 7.26 -14.20
CA MET A 102 11.34 8.39 -13.78
C MET A 102 9.84 8.08 -13.89
N MET A 103 9.43 7.28 -14.88
CA MET A 103 8.03 6.92 -15.07
C MET A 103 7.47 6.00 -13.97
N PRO A 104 8.15 4.88 -13.59
CA PRO A 104 7.69 4.10 -12.45
C PRO A 104 7.79 4.87 -11.14
N ALA A 105 8.78 5.76 -10.98
CA ALA A 105 8.91 6.61 -9.80
C ALA A 105 7.74 7.60 -9.67
N PHE A 106 7.36 8.28 -10.74
CA PHE A 106 6.20 9.18 -10.73
C PHE A 106 4.89 8.42 -10.47
N LEU A 107 4.70 7.28 -11.13
CA LEU A 107 3.51 6.45 -10.93
C LEU A 107 3.48 5.78 -9.53
N GLY A 108 4.64 5.57 -8.91
CA GLY A 108 4.76 5.11 -7.53
C GLY A 108 4.52 6.18 -6.47
N PHE A 109 4.67 7.45 -6.83
CA PHE A 109 4.24 8.57 -5.99
C PHE A 109 2.70 8.66 -5.92
N LEU A 110 1.99 8.16 -6.93
CA LEU A 110 0.54 8.10 -6.86
C LEU A 110 0.11 6.93 -5.95
N PRO A 111 -0.82 7.16 -5.00
CA PRO A 111 -1.39 6.10 -4.17
C PRO A 111 -2.23 5.24 -5.10
N SER A 112 -1.65 4.18 -5.64
CA SER A 112 -2.28 3.50 -6.76
C SER A 112 -2.05 2.00 -6.74
N LEU A 113 -3.16 1.25 -6.64
CA LEU A 113 -3.18 -0.21 -6.82
C LEU A 113 -2.86 -0.60 -8.28
N GLY A 114 -3.09 0.31 -9.24
CA GLY A 114 -2.90 0.07 -10.68
C GLY A 114 -1.57 0.56 -11.27
N GLY A 115 -0.67 1.16 -10.49
CA GLY A 115 0.57 1.76 -11.00
C GLY A 115 1.46 0.77 -11.74
N ALA A 116 1.41 -0.51 -11.33
CA ALA A 116 2.07 -1.62 -11.99
C ALA A 116 1.57 -1.91 -13.40
N ILE A 117 0.26 -1.81 -13.61
CA ILE A 117 -0.39 -2.10 -14.89
C ILE A 117 -0.03 -1.02 -15.92
N PHE A 118 0.08 0.24 -15.49
CA PHE A 118 0.40 1.35 -16.38
C PHE A 118 1.90 1.53 -16.63
N SER A 119 2.74 1.35 -15.62
CA SER A 119 4.18 1.52 -15.80
C SER A 119 4.85 0.32 -16.48
N ALA A 120 4.26 -0.88 -16.42
CA ALA A 120 4.77 -2.06 -17.10
C ALA A 120 4.94 -1.90 -18.63
N PRO A 121 3.93 -1.49 -19.42
CA PRO A 121 4.09 -1.28 -20.87
C PRO A 121 5.08 -0.16 -21.20
N LEU A 122 5.27 0.81 -20.30
CA LEU A 122 6.22 1.91 -20.48
C LEU A 122 7.67 1.45 -20.30
N VAL A 123 7.95 0.71 -19.21
CA VAL A 123 9.27 0.10 -18.99
C VAL A 123 9.57 -0.94 -20.09
N GLU A 124 8.56 -1.65 -20.57
CA GLU A 124 8.68 -2.55 -21.71
C GLU A 124 9.10 -1.82 -22.99
N ASN A 125 8.44 -0.72 -23.32
CA ASN A 125 8.76 0.06 -24.52
C ASN A 125 10.13 0.75 -24.44
N ALA A 126 10.49 1.33 -23.30
CA ALA A 126 11.81 1.96 -23.11
C ALA A 126 12.94 0.92 -22.99
N GLY A 127 12.66 -0.27 -22.46
CA GLY A 127 13.65 -1.33 -22.31
C GLY A 127 14.01 -2.04 -23.61
N LYS A 128 13.15 -1.95 -24.65
CA LYS A 128 13.44 -2.50 -25.99
C LYS A 128 14.66 -1.85 -26.64
N ALA A 129 14.85 -0.54 -26.46
CA ALA A 129 16.01 0.20 -26.99
C ALA A 129 17.35 -0.32 -26.45
N TYR A 130 17.33 -1.00 -25.30
CA TYR A 130 18.52 -1.52 -24.61
C TYR A 130 18.58 -3.04 -24.55
N GLY A 131 17.65 -3.76 -25.21
CA GLY A 131 17.62 -5.23 -25.19
C GLY A 131 17.47 -5.84 -23.80
N LEU A 132 16.82 -5.15 -22.85
CA LEU A 132 16.71 -5.61 -21.46
C LEU A 132 15.87 -6.88 -21.34
N SER A 133 16.31 -7.80 -20.45
CA SER A 133 15.54 -8.99 -20.09
C SER A 133 14.24 -8.61 -19.36
N ALA A 134 13.22 -9.48 -19.45
CA ALA A 134 11.94 -9.28 -18.74
C ALA A 134 12.12 -9.16 -17.21
N GLU A 135 13.08 -9.89 -16.65
CA GLU A 135 13.45 -9.82 -15.23
C GLU A 135 13.96 -8.43 -14.87
N THR A 136 14.90 -7.89 -15.65
CA THR A 136 15.47 -6.56 -15.40
C THR A 136 14.41 -5.46 -15.48
N LYS A 137 13.52 -5.53 -16.48
CA LYS A 137 12.38 -4.61 -16.61
C LYS A 137 11.45 -4.69 -15.40
N THR A 138 11.17 -5.89 -14.91
CA THR A 138 10.35 -6.09 -13.73
C THR A 138 11.00 -5.50 -12.48
N VAL A 139 12.31 -5.70 -12.30
CA VAL A 139 13.08 -5.13 -11.19
C VAL A 139 13.07 -3.60 -11.24
N ILE A 140 13.34 -3.00 -12.40
CA ILE A 140 13.30 -1.54 -12.59
C ILE A 140 11.91 -1.00 -12.23
N ASN A 141 10.87 -1.63 -12.78
CA ASN A 141 9.48 -1.24 -12.57
C ASN A 141 9.05 -1.37 -11.09
N TYR A 142 9.53 -2.40 -10.40
CA TYR A 142 9.28 -2.62 -8.98
C TYR A 142 10.04 -1.60 -8.14
N TRP A 143 11.36 -1.53 -8.29
CA TRP A 143 12.24 -0.70 -7.48
C TRP A 143 11.83 0.76 -7.50
N PHE A 144 11.74 1.37 -8.69
CA PHE A 144 11.44 2.80 -8.81
C PHE A 144 10.04 3.15 -8.33
N ARG A 145 9.07 2.22 -8.39
CA ARG A 145 7.72 2.47 -7.83
C ARG A 145 7.73 2.58 -6.31
N HIS A 146 8.60 1.84 -5.62
CA HIS A 146 8.57 1.74 -4.16
C HIS A 146 9.51 2.74 -3.46
N VAL A 147 10.32 3.50 -4.21
CA VAL A 147 11.24 4.52 -3.64
C VAL A 147 10.49 5.55 -2.77
N TRP A 148 9.26 5.89 -3.15
CA TRP A 148 8.45 6.90 -2.46
C TRP A 148 7.57 6.36 -1.34
N GLU A 149 7.50 5.04 -1.11
CA GLU A 149 6.60 4.49 -0.09
C GLU A 149 6.91 4.97 1.33
N PHE A 150 8.17 5.29 1.61
CA PHE A 150 8.62 5.80 2.91
C PHE A 150 8.47 7.32 3.09
N THR A 151 8.24 8.04 1.99
CA THR A 151 8.16 9.51 1.98
C THR A 151 6.79 10.01 1.56
N ASN A 152 5.89 9.14 1.10
CA ASN A 152 4.57 9.55 0.65
C ASN A 152 3.56 9.53 1.82
N PRO A 153 3.10 10.70 2.30
CA PRO A 153 2.13 10.80 3.41
C PRO A 153 0.82 10.06 3.13
N ILE A 154 0.53 9.86 1.85
CA ILE A 154 -0.72 9.31 1.35
C ILE A 154 -0.69 7.78 1.34
N PHE A 155 0.51 7.17 1.50
CA PHE A 155 0.64 5.73 1.51
C PHE A 155 -0.03 5.13 2.75
N THR A 156 -0.83 4.08 2.54
CA THR A 156 -1.66 3.45 3.56
C THR A 156 -0.84 2.91 4.73
N GLY A 157 0.38 2.41 4.45
CA GLY A 157 1.33 1.97 5.45
C GLY A 157 1.79 3.10 6.38
N MET A 158 2.07 4.30 5.84
CA MET A 158 2.46 5.46 6.65
C MET A 158 1.32 6.00 7.49
N LEU A 159 0.10 6.03 6.93
CA LEU A 159 -1.12 6.38 7.68
C LEU A 159 -1.32 5.44 8.87
N LEU A 160 -1.19 4.13 8.65
CA LEU A 160 -1.32 3.14 9.71
C LEU A 160 -0.20 3.27 10.76
N ALA A 161 1.05 3.44 10.33
CA ALA A 161 2.20 3.61 11.23
C ALA A 161 2.09 4.88 12.10
N SER A 162 1.63 5.99 11.52
CA SER A 162 1.37 7.24 12.27
C SER A 162 0.34 7.02 13.37
N LYS A 163 -0.71 6.25 13.10
CA LYS A 163 -1.76 5.96 14.09
C LYS A 163 -1.31 4.97 15.16
N LEU A 164 -0.58 3.92 14.79
CA LEU A 164 -0.03 2.96 15.76
C LEU A 164 1.02 3.59 16.68
N SER A 165 1.85 4.49 16.15
CA SER A 165 2.88 5.20 16.94
C SER A 165 2.32 6.39 17.74
N GLY A 166 1.10 6.85 17.43
CA GLY A 166 0.53 8.08 18.00
C GLY A 166 1.23 9.37 17.54
N ILE A 167 2.14 9.29 16.58
CA ILE A 167 2.89 10.44 16.06
C ILE A 167 2.15 10.97 14.82
N PRO A 168 1.69 12.23 14.82
CA PRO A 168 1.05 12.82 13.63
C PRO A 168 1.98 12.78 12.42
N LEU A 169 1.44 12.48 11.23
CA LEU A 169 2.20 12.44 9.97
C LEU A 169 3.09 13.69 9.78
N VAL A 170 2.55 14.87 10.05
CA VAL A 170 3.29 16.15 9.94
C VAL A 170 4.54 16.18 10.81
N ARG A 171 4.47 15.60 12.02
CA ARG A 171 5.63 15.50 12.91
C ARG A 171 6.62 14.47 12.38
N TRP A 172 6.13 13.35 11.87
CA TRP A 172 6.95 12.32 11.22
C TRP A 172 7.84 12.88 10.11
N PHE A 173 7.29 13.69 9.21
CA PHE A 173 8.06 14.34 8.15
C PHE A 173 9.08 15.35 8.67
N ARG A 174 8.77 16.03 9.77
CA ARG A 174 9.66 17.03 10.36
C ARG A 174 10.82 16.40 11.13
N THR A 175 10.61 15.21 11.70
CA THR A 175 11.63 14.47 12.46
C THR A 175 12.39 13.47 11.63
N TRP A 176 11.99 13.21 10.38
CA TRP A 176 12.70 12.31 9.48
C TRP A 176 14.10 12.88 9.19
N PRO A 177 15.17 12.25 9.70
CA PRO A 177 16.52 12.62 9.32
C PRO A 177 16.73 12.01 7.92
N GLY A 178 16.70 12.86 6.89
CA GLY A 178 17.19 12.46 5.57
C GLY A 178 18.63 11.97 5.67
#